data_AF-A0A4Y1ZGP8-F1
#
_entry.id   AF-A0A4Y1ZGP8-F1
#
_cell.length_a   1.000
_cell.length_b   1.000
_cell.length_c   1.000
_cell.angle_alpha   90.00
_cell.angle_beta   90.00
_cell.angle_gamma   90.00
#
_symmetry.space_group_name_H-M   'P 1'
#
loop_
_entity.id
_entity.type
_entity.pdbx_description
1 polymer ?
#
loop_
_entity_poly.entity_id
_entity_poly.type
_entity_poly.pdbx_seq_one_letter_code
_entity_poly.pdbx_strand_id
1 'polypeptide(L)'
;MGYTDNYERDAYGIVAFWLRSNLEHGQFFDREISHYELELARANQSMVQSLEGIWRRAEEKQGDFAILINESQQAVSEFRNFLTLGMNKALHCEVIVSTPVSLMDHMIREAEESQKVFGLIQSGGQVL
;
A
#
# COMPACT_ATOMS: atom_id res chain seq x y z
N MET A 1 -4.06 5.89 30.39
CA MET A 1 -4.71 5.03 29.39
C MET A 1 -3.66 4.02 28.96
N GLY A 2 -3.87 2.73 29.22
CA GLY A 2 -3.02 1.70 28.63
C GLY A 2 -3.26 1.65 27.13
N TYR A 3 -2.21 1.42 26.34
CA TYR A 3 -2.36 1.09 24.93
C TYR A 3 -3.18 -0.20 24.84
N THR A 4 -4.36 -0.13 24.24
CA THR A 4 -5.15 -1.29 23.83
C THR A 4 -5.00 -1.47 22.33
N ASP A 5 -4.33 -2.55 21.96
CA ASP A 5 -4.26 -3.02 20.58
C ASP A 5 -5.65 -3.56 20.19
N ASN A 6 -6.46 -2.74 19.53
CA ASN A 6 -7.77 -3.14 19.01
C ASN A 6 -7.65 -3.87 17.66
N TYR A 7 -6.45 -4.33 17.32
CA TYR A 7 -6.17 -5.02 16.08
C TYR A 7 -6.72 -6.45 16.11
N GLU A 8 -7.62 -6.74 15.17
CA GLU A 8 -8.08 -8.10 14.94
C GLU A 8 -6.97 -8.89 14.22
N ARG A 9 -6.54 -10.01 14.82
CA ARG A 9 -5.46 -10.85 14.29
C ARG A 9 -5.97 -12.01 13.43
N ASP A 10 -7.15 -11.86 12.85
CA ASP A 10 -7.66 -12.80 11.85
C ASP A 10 -7.14 -12.43 10.45
N ALA A 11 -7.47 -13.27 9.46
CA ALA A 11 -6.97 -13.07 8.10
C ALA A 11 -7.44 -11.75 7.46
N TYR A 12 -8.66 -11.28 7.79
CA TYR A 12 -9.18 -10.00 7.31
C TYR A 12 -8.44 -8.83 7.97
N GLY A 13 -8.22 -8.89 9.28
CA GLY A 13 -7.47 -7.88 10.01
C GLY A 13 -6.03 -7.74 9.51
N ILE A 14 -5.35 -8.87 9.24
CA ILE A 14 -4.00 -8.87 8.62
C ILE A 14 -3.99 -8.21 7.25
N VAL A 15 -4.97 -8.54 6.40
CA VAL A 15 -5.08 -7.91 5.08
C VAL A 15 -5.38 -6.41 5.21
N ALA A 16 -6.30 -6.03 6.10
CA ALA A 16 -6.68 -4.65 6.34
C ALA A 16 -5.50 -3.80 6.85
N PHE A 17 -4.64 -4.34 7.73
CA PHE A 17 -3.43 -3.66 8.20
C PHE A 17 -2.50 -3.27 7.06
N TRP A 18 -2.14 -4.25 6.22
CA TRP A 18 -1.20 -4.01 5.13
C TRP A 18 -1.80 -3.11 4.04
N LEU A 19 -3.09 -3.28 3.72
CA LEU A 19 -3.79 -2.36 2.82
C LEU A 19 -3.81 -0.93 3.37
N ARG A 20 -4.05 -0.77 4.67
CA ARG A 20 -4.06 0.54 5.33
C ARG A 20 -2.68 1.19 5.33
N SER A 21 -1.61 0.46 5.62
CA SER A 21 -0.24 0.98 5.54
C SER A 21 0.05 1.50 4.12
N ASN A 22 -0.22 0.71 3.08
CA ASN A 22 -0.02 1.13 1.69
C ASN A 22 -0.92 2.32 1.28
N LEU A 23 -2.16 2.36 1.77
CA LEU A 23 -3.08 3.47 1.55
C LEU A 23 -2.55 4.77 2.17
N GLU A 24 -2.15 4.72 3.44
CA GLU A 24 -1.61 5.88 4.18
C GLU A 24 -0.29 6.35 3.54
N HIS A 25 0.53 5.43 3.03
CA HIS A 25 1.69 5.74 2.19
C HIS A 25 1.34 6.53 0.93
N GLY A 26 0.31 6.11 0.18
CA GLY A 26 -0.16 6.85 -0.99
C GLY A 26 -0.68 8.25 -0.63
N GLN A 27 -1.43 8.35 0.47
CA GLN A 27 -1.94 9.64 0.97
C GLN A 27 -0.83 10.58 1.46
N PHE A 28 0.21 10.03 2.09
CA PHE A 28 1.40 10.77 2.47
C PHE A 28 2.13 11.27 1.21
N PHE A 29 2.41 10.37 0.27
CA PHE A 29 3.16 10.70 -0.94
C PHE A 29 2.47 11.77 -1.78
N ASP A 30 1.14 11.77 -1.82
CA ASP A 30 0.34 12.79 -2.50
C ASP A 30 0.70 14.23 -2.09
N ARG A 31 0.98 14.43 -0.80
CA ARG A 31 1.31 15.74 -0.22
C ARG A 31 2.73 16.19 -0.53
N GLU A 32 3.58 15.24 -0.91
CA GLU A 32 5.00 15.45 -1.16
C GLU A 32 5.30 15.63 -2.65
N ILE A 33 4.34 15.32 -3.53
CA ILE A 33 4.43 15.54 -4.97
C ILE A 33 4.26 17.03 -5.28
N SER A 34 5.17 17.61 -6.07
CA SER A 34 5.04 18.99 -6.51
C SER A 34 3.78 19.21 -7.34
N HIS A 35 3.16 20.38 -7.23
CA HIS A 35 2.01 20.77 -8.08
C HIS A 35 2.34 20.86 -9.58
N TYR A 36 3.62 20.78 -9.96
CA TYR A 36 4.06 20.67 -11.36
C TYR A 36 4.02 19.24 -11.89
N GLU A 37 3.98 18.22 -11.03
CA GLU A 37 4.05 16.79 -11.38
C GLU A 37 2.63 16.19 -11.55
N LEU A 38 1.82 16.78 -12.42
CA LEU A 38 0.39 16.46 -12.53
C LEU A 38 0.10 15.00 -12.91
N GLU A 39 0.94 14.39 -13.75
CA GLU A 39 0.78 12.99 -14.15
C GLU A 39 1.06 12.05 -12.99
N LEU A 40 2.11 12.32 -12.21
CA LEU A 40 2.46 11.57 -11.01
C LEU A 40 1.37 11.68 -9.94
N ALA A 41 0.87 12.89 -9.70
CA ALA A 41 -0.21 13.13 -8.74
C ALA A 41 -1.50 12.39 -9.12
N ARG A 42 -1.90 12.43 -10.41
CA ARG A 42 -3.07 11.68 -10.89
C ARG A 42 -2.90 10.17 -10.76
N ALA A 43 -1.72 9.66 -11.09
CA ALA A 43 -1.41 8.25 -10.92
C ALA A 43 -1.49 7.84 -9.44
N ASN A 44 -0.90 8.63 -8.53
CA ASN A 44 -0.98 8.38 -7.10
C ASN A 44 -2.42 8.38 -6.58
N GLN A 45 -3.23 9.36 -7.00
CA GLN A 45 -4.63 9.45 -6.62
C GLN A 45 -5.42 8.21 -7.05
N SER A 46 -5.16 7.67 -8.24
CA SER A 46 -5.76 6.42 -8.71
C SER A 46 -5.38 5.22 -7.82
N MET A 47 -4.13 5.15 -7.39
CA MET A 47 -3.65 4.10 -6.48
C MET A 47 -4.33 4.20 -5.10
N VAL A 48 -4.41 5.41 -4.54
CA VAL A 48 -5.08 5.69 -3.26
C VAL A 48 -6.55 5.28 -3.31
N GLN A 49 -7.28 5.63 -4.37
CA GLN A 49 -8.70 5.26 -4.51
C GLN A 49 -8.88 3.74 -4.61
N SER A 50 -8.01 3.05 -5.35
CA SER A 50 -8.02 1.58 -5.46
C SER A 50 -7.79 0.92 -4.09
N LEU A 51 -6.73 1.31 -3.39
CA LEU A 51 -6.38 0.80 -2.08
C LEU A 51 -7.48 1.08 -1.05
N GLU A 52 -8.07 2.27 -1.05
CA GLU A 52 -9.16 2.63 -0.12
C GLU A 52 -10.39 1.75 -0.31
N GLY A 53 -10.79 1.48 -1.56
CA GLY A 53 -11.95 0.63 -1.85
C GLY A 53 -11.76 -0.81 -1.34
N ILE A 54 -10.57 -1.37 -1.54
CA ILE A 54 -10.24 -2.73 -1.08
C ILE A 54 -10.09 -2.76 0.44
N TRP A 55 -9.42 -1.76 1.02
CA TRP A 55 -9.22 -1.65 2.46
C TRP A 55 -10.54 -1.62 3.23
N ARG A 56 -11.52 -0.82 2.80
CA ARG A 56 -12.85 -0.76 3.45
C ARG A 56 -13.54 -2.11 3.44
N ARG A 57 -13.48 -2.85 2.32
CA ARG A 57 -14.05 -4.21 2.24
C ARG A 57 -13.33 -5.17 3.19
N ALA A 58 -12.02 -5.04 3.36
CA ALA A 58 -11.25 -5.87 4.29
C ALA A 58 -11.60 -5.55 5.75
N GLU A 59 -11.68 -4.27 6.10
CA GLU A 59 -12.04 -3.77 7.44
C GLU A 59 -13.48 -4.18 7.82
N GLU A 60 -14.42 -4.07 6.88
CA GLU A 60 -15.83 -4.43 7.09
C GLU A 60 -16.10 -5.95 6.92
N LYS A 61 -15.07 -6.74 6.61
CA LYS A 61 -15.14 -8.19 6.32
C LYS A 61 -16.17 -8.55 5.24
N GLN A 62 -16.22 -7.76 4.17
CA GLN A 62 -17.19 -7.90 3.09
C GLN A 62 -16.62 -8.60 1.85
N GLY A 63 -17.46 -9.46 1.27
CA GLY A 63 -17.16 -10.18 0.03
C GLY A 63 -16.36 -11.47 0.24
N ASP A 64 -16.09 -12.15 -0.88
CA ASP A 64 -15.29 -13.37 -0.87
C ASP A 64 -13.82 -13.06 -0.56
N PHE A 65 -13.27 -13.73 0.46
CA PHE A 65 -11.92 -13.47 0.93
C PHE A 65 -10.85 -13.81 -0.11
N ALA A 66 -11.03 -14.86 -0.91
CA ALA A 66 -10.08 -15.26 -1.95
C ALA A 66 -10.06 -14.23 -3.10
N ILE A 67 -11.20 -13.62 -3.41
CA ILE A 67 -11.26 -12.49 -4.35
C ILE A 67 -10.56 -11.27 -3.74
N LEU A 68 -10.88 -10.92 -2.50
CA LEU A 68 -10.32 -9.75 -1.81
C LEU A 68 -8.80 -9.82 -1.70
N ILE A 69 -8.23 -10.98 -1.39
CA ILE A 69 -6.78 -11.13 -1.28
C ILE A 69 -6.07 -11.07 -2.65
N ASN A 70 -6.71 -11.55 -3.72
CA ASN A 70 -6.21 -11.39 -5.09
C ASN A 70 -6.22 -9.93 -5.52
N GLU A 71 -7.31 -9.19 -5.25
CA GLU A 71 -7.38 -7.75 -5.50
C GLU A 71 -6.32 -7.00 -4.69
N SER A 72 -6.09 -7.39 -3.43
CA SER A 72 -5.07 -6.81 -2.56
C SER A 72 -3.66 -7.03 -3.12
N GLN A 73 -3.34 -8.26 -3.57
CA GLN A 73 -2.06 -8.57 -4.22
C GLN A 73 -1.82 -7.70 -5.45
N GLN A 74 -2.84 -7.55 -6.29
CA GLN A 74 -2.75 -6.75 -7.50
C GLN A 74 -2.53 -5.27 -7.18
N ALA A 75 -3.38 -4.68 -6.33
CA ALA A 75 -3.30 -3.26 -5.99
C ALA A 75 -1.97 -2.90 -5.31
N VAL A 76 -1.49 -3.72 -4.38
CA VAL A 76 -0.18 -3.51 -3.75
C VAL A 76 0.97 -3.70 -4.75
N SER A 77 0.87 -4.66 -5.67
CA SER A 77 1.87 -4.81 -6.73
C SER A 77 1.95 -3.58 -7.65
N GLU A 78 0.80 -3.03 -8.03
CA GLU A 78 0.70 -1.82 -8.84
C GLU A 78 1.28 -0.62 -8.10
N PHE A 79 0.93 -0.45 -6.82
CA PHE A 79 1.47 0.62 -5.98
C PHE A 79 2.98 0.50 -5.76
N ARG A 80 3.51 -0.70 -5.51
CA ARG A 80 4.95 -0.96 -5.41
C ARG A 80 5.68 -0.55 -6.69
N ASN A 81 5.16 -0.92 -7.85
CA ASN A 81 5.75 -0.56 -9.14
C ASN A 81 5.70 0.95 -9.37
N PHE A 82 4.61 1.62 -8.98
CA PHE A 82 4.48 3.06 -9.02
C PHE A 82 5.53 3.77 -8.14
N LEU A 83 5.71 3.32 -6.89
CA LEU A 83 6.74 3.84 -5.99
C LEU A 83 8.15 3.60 -6.54
N THR A 84 8.41 2.42 -7.12
CA THR A 84 9.70 2.08 -7.73
C THR A 84 10.04 3.02 -8.89
N LEU A 85 9.05 3.33 -9.73
CA LEU A 85 9.20 4.30 -10.82
C LEU A 85 9.48 5.71 -10.26
N GLY A 86 8.71 6.16 -9.26
CA GLY A 86 8.92 7.45 -8.59
C GLY A 86 10.31 7.56 -7.97
N MET A 87 10.76 6.52 -7.27
CA MET A 87 12.09 6.43 -6.68
C MET A 87 13.19 6.49 -7.74
N ASN A 88 13.04 5.75 -8.85
CA ASN A 88 14.01 5.79 -9.94
C ASN A 88 14.11 7.21 -10.54
N LYS A 89 12.98 7.89 -10.76
CA LYS A 89 12.99 9.28 -11.24
C LYS A 89 13.64 10.24 -10.24
N ALA A 90 13.36 10.07 -8.95
CA ALA A 90 13.94 10.90 -7.89
C ALA A 90 15.48 10.72 -7.81
N LEU A 91 15.98 9.49 -7.95
CA LEU A 91 17.42 9.19 -8.02
C LEU A 91 18.14 9.87 -9.19
N HIS A 92 17.44 10.12 -10.29
CA HIS A 92 17.97 10.77 -11.49
C HIS A 92 17.61 12.26 -11.58
N CYS A 93 17.01 12.84 -10.53
CA CYS A 93 16.54 14.22 -10.51
C CYS A 93 15.52 14.56 -11.62
N GLU A 94 14.71 13.58 -12.04
CA GLU A 94 13.71 13.69 -13.12
C GLU A 94 12.28 13.96 -12.62
N VAL A 95 12.11 14.20 -11.32
CA VAL A 95 10.81 14.45 -10.70
C VAL A 95 10.99 15.38 -9.51
N ILE A 96 10.02 16.26 -9.28
CA ILE A 96 10.00 17.18 -8.14
C ILE A 96 9.11 16.61 -7.04
N VAL A 97 9.74 15.98 -6.05
CA VAL A 97 9.10 15.41 -4.85
C VAL A 97 9.90 15.77 -3.60
N SER A 98 9.19 16.01 -2.50
CA SER A 98 9.80 16.29 -1.19
C SER A 98 10.15 15.01 -0.42
N THR A 99 9.56 13.87 -0.79
CA THR A 99 9.84 12.57 -0.18
C THR A 99 11.29 12.15 -0.42
N PRO A 100 12.08 11.88 0.64
CA PRO A 100 13.42 11.33 0.48
C PRO A 100 13.39 9.96 -0.18
N VAL A 101 14.37 9.66 -1.05
CA VAL A 101 14.50 8.35 -1.71
C VAL A 101 14.53 7.18 -0.70
N SER A 102 15.15 7.37 0.46
CA SER A 102 15.16 6.35 1.53
C SER A 102 13.78 6.05 2.11
N LEU A 103 12.87 7.03 2.11
CA LEU A 103 11.49 6.83 2.53
C LEU A 103 10.69 6.10 1.44
N MET A 104 10.94 6.41 0.16
CA MET A 104 10.35 5.64 -0.95
C MET A 104 10.79 4.16 -0.92
N ASP A 105 12.08 3.91 -0.69
CA ASP A 105 12.62 2.55 -0.49
C ASP A 105 11.92 1.82 0.66
N HIS A 106 11.70 2.50 1.79
CA HIS A 106 10.97 1.94 2.91
C HIS A 106 9.53 1.56 2.53
N MET A 107 8.80 2.45 1.86
CA MET A 107 7.43 2.18 1.40
C MET A 107 7.39 0.99 0.42
N ILE A 108 8.38 0.87 -0.48
CA ILE A 108 8.52 -0.26 -1.40
C ILE A 108 8.71 -1.57 -0.64
N ARG A 109 9.60 -1.60 0.37
CA ARG A 109 9.84 -2.80 1.18
C ARG A 109 8.62 -3.23 1.99
N GLU A 110 7.83 -2.28 2.49
CA GLU A 110 6.56 -2.60 3.15
C GLU A 110 5.51 -3.14 2.18
N ALA A 111 5.45 -2.62 0.95
CA ALA A 111 4.61 -3.16 -0.11
C ALA A 111 5.03 -4.60 -0.47
N GLU A 112 6.33 -4.87 -0.59
CA GLU A 112 6.85 -6.23 -0.82
C GLU A 112 6.52 -7.18 0.33
N GLU A 113 6.61 -6.72 1.58
CA GLU A 113 6.26 -7.53 2.74
C GLU A 113 4.76 -7.85 2.76
N SER A 114 3.92 -6.87 2.44
CA SER A 114 2.48 -7.05 2.25
C SER A 114 2.18 -8.18 1.26
N GLN A 115 2.86 -8.20 0.11
CA GLN A 115 2.68 -9.24 -0.90
C GLN A 115 3.08 -10.64 -0.41
N LYS A 116 4.16 -10.75 0.37
CA LYS A 116 4.56 -12.03 0.98
C LYS A 116 3.52 -12.51 1.98
N VAL A 117 3.02 -11.62 2.84
CA VAL A 117 1.98 -11.93 3.83
C VAL A 117 0.72 -12.42 3.13
N PHE A 118 0.27 -11.74 2.07
CA PHE A 118 -0.88 -12.20 1.29
C PHE A 118 -0.65 -13.58 0.67
N GLY A 119 0.55 -13.83 0.12
CA GLY A 119 0.91 -15.14 -0.42
C GLY A 119 0.92 -16.27 0.63
N LEU A 120 1.37 -15.99 1.85
CA LEU A 120 1.30 -16.93 2.96
C LEU A 120 -0.16 -17.26 3.32
N ILE A 121 -1.01 -16.24 3.44
CA ILE A 121 -2.44 -16.43 3.72
C ILE A 121 -3.11 -17.27 2.63
N GLN A 122 -2.84 -16.99 1.35
CA GLN A 122 -3.42 -17.74 0.21
C GLN A 122 -2.98 -19.21 0.18
N SER A 123 -1.76 -19.50 0.59
CA SER A 123 -1.21 -20.87 0.62
C SER A 123 -1.54 -21.64 1.90
N GLY A 124 -2.20 -21.00 2.88
CA GLY A 124 -2.43 -21.57 4.21
C GLY A 124 -1.17 -21.63 5.09
N GLY A 125 -0.11 -20.90 4.71
CA GLY A 125 1.10 -20.74 5.51
C GLY A 125 0.88 -19.86 6.74
N GLN A 126 1.76 -19.98 7.73
CA GLN A 126 1.74 -19.10 8.90
C GLN A 126 2.35 -17.73 8.57
N VAL A 127 1.60 -16.67 8.90
CA VAL A 127 2.15 -15.31 9.02
C VAL A 127 2.81 -15.24 10.40
N LEU A 128 4.16 -15.23 10.42
CA LEU A 128 4.96 -15.16 11.66
C LEU A 128 5.04 -13.73 12.19
#